data_AF-A0A946AB66-F1
#
_entry.id   AF-A0A946AB66-F1
#
_cell.length_a   1.000
_cell.length_b   1.000
_cell.length_c   1.000
_cell.angle_alpha   90.00
_cell.angle_beta   90.00
_cell.angle_gamma   90.00
#
_symmetry.space_group_name_H-M   'P 1'
#
loop_
_entity.id
_entity.type
_entity.pdbx_description
1 polymer ?
#
loop_
_entity_poly.entity_id
_entity_poly.type
_entity_poly.pdbx_seq_one_letter_code
_entity_poly.pdbx_strand_id
1 'polypeptide(L)'
;MKVTQMNRRELMAAMAAVGVSVVGTSAMNRPARAQENIMGATWAGYDLPELAGPYLDKYGVMPEYNYIATDDEMFLKINNGFNLDFIHPGSYMLQRYYDAGLIQPVDTSRISNWDSLAPRMRNLEGAVQGGVQYFVPAEYGNTSLIYRTDMIDADYLEENSWSILYDDRYAGRLAWYDDSGITVAIAGLVKGYDNIWQMDAEQLKSVEPMLIEQRD
;
A
#
# COMPACT_ATOMS: atom_id res chain seq x y z
N MET A 1 25.24 66.90 -28.15
CA MET A 1 25.04 65.45 -28.31
C MET A 1 23.77 65.26 -29.13
N LYS A 2 23.87 64.95 -30.43
CA LYS A 2 22.68 64.75 -31.30
C LYS A 2 22.23 63.31 -31.10
N VAL A 3 21.02 63.12 -30.54
CA VAL A 3 20.37 61.81 -30.51
C VAL A 3 19.88 61.53 -31.94
N THR A 4 20.53 60.60 -32.63
CA THR A 4 20.09 60.12 -33.94
C THR A 4 18.76 59.38 -33.77
N GLN A 5 17.69 59.91 -34.35
CA GLN A 5 16.39 59.22 -34.41
C GLN A 5 16.52 58.04 -35.38
N MET A 6 16.50 56.84 -34.82
CA MET A 6 16.53 55.59 -35.57
C MET A 6 15.23 55.44 -36.36
N ASN A 7 15.32 55.20 -37.66
CA ASN A 7 14.12 55.09 -38.49
C ASN A 7 13.52 53.68 -38.44
N ARG A 8 12.26 53.55 -38.87
CA ARG A 8 11.49 52.28 -38.79
C ARG A 8 12.17 51.10 -39.49
N ARG A 9 13.00 51.31 -40.52
CA ARG A 9 13.75 50.23 -41.19
C ARG A 9 14.93 49.75 -40.36
N GLU A 10 15.63 50.66 -39.68
CA GLU A 10 16.74 50.31 -38.79
C GLU A 10 16.25 49.57 -37.55
N LEU A 11 15.10 49.98 -37.01
CA LEU A 11 14.43 49.25 -35.92
C LEU A 11 14.04 47.83 -36.35
N MET A 12 13.45 47.65 -37.54
CA MET A 12 13.06 46.33 -38.04
C MET A 12 14.28 45.44 -38.35
N ALA A 13 15.38 46.01 -38.85
CA ALA A 13 16.63 45.28 -39.07
C ALA A 13 17.27 44.83 -37.74
N ALA A 14 17.24 45.69 -36.71
CA ALA A 14 17.73 45.33 -35.38
C ALA A 14 16.88 44.23 -34.72
N MET A 15 15.55 44.26 -34.87
CA MET A 15 14.67 43.22 -34.32
C MET A 15 14.82 41.87 -35.04
N ALA A 16 15.12 41.86 -36.34
CA ALA A 16 15.39 40.62 -37.08
C ALA A 16 16.69 39.93 -36.61
N ALA A 17 17.73 40.69 -36.27
CA ALA A 17 19.00 40.15 -35.76
C ALA A 17 18.87 39.56 -34.35
N VAL A 18 18.02 40.15 -33.50
CA VAL A 18 17.69 39.60 -32.17
C VAL A 18 16.79 38.36 -32.28
N GLY A 19 15.86 38.34 -33.23
CA GLY A 19 14.97 37.19 -33.47
C GLY A 19 15.71 35.91 -33.87
N VAL A 20 16.81 36.01 -34.63
CA VAL A 20 17.61 34.84 -35.04
C VAL A 20 18.54 34.34 -33.93
N SER A 21 18.96 35.19 -33.00
CA SER A 21 19.87 34.80 -31.91
C SER A 21 19.16 34.14 -30.73
N VAL A 22 17.88 34.45 -30.47
CA VAL A 22 17.11 33.82 -29.37
C VAL A 22 16.66 32.38 -29.71
N VAL A 23 16.47 32.05 -30.98
CA VAL A 23 16.03 30.70 -31.40
C VAL A 23 17.19 29.67 -31.32
N GLY A 24 18.45 30.12 -31.26
CA GLY A 24 19.63 29.23 -31.29
C GLY A 24 20.08 28.66 -29.94
N THR A 25 19.61 29.18 -28.79
CA THR A 25 20.13 28.80 -27.46
C THR A 25 19.24 27.88 -26.63
N SER A 26 18.11 27.41 -27.16
CA SER A 26 17.22 26.49 -26.43
C SER A 26 17.60 25.01 -26.55
N ALA A 27 18.67 24.66 -27.27
CA ALA A 27 19.16 23.30 -27.37
C ALA A 27 20.36 23.03 -26.45
N MET A 28 20.27 23.44 -25.18
CA MET A 28 20.98 22.69 -24.15
C MET A 28 20.17 21.42 -23.93
N ASN A 29 20.61 20.33 -24.59
CA ASN A 29 20.25 18.97 -24.24
C ASN A 29 20.65 18.73 -22.78
N ARG A 30 19.83 19.18 -21.83
CA ARG A 30 19.70 18.48 -20.57
C ARG A 30 19.13 17.13 -20.97
N PRO A 31 19.82 16.00 -20.78
CA PRO A 31 19.10 14.75 -20.77
C PRO A 31 18.01 14.95 -19.73
N ALA A 32 16.75 14.99 -20.18
CA ALA A 32 15.65 14.71 -19.30
C ALA A 32 15.94 13.28 -18.84
N ARG A 33 16.61 13.14 -17.69
CA ARG A 33 16.42 11.94 -16.88
C ARG A 33 14.94 12.03 -16.53
N ALA A 34 14.10 11.38 -17.33
CA ALA A 34 12.85 10.88 -16.81
C ALA A 34 13.28 10.03 -15.62
N GLN A 35 13.18 10.60 -14.43
CA GLN A 35 13.13 9.79 -13.24
C GLN A 35 11.84 9.00 -13.46
N GLU A 36 11.99 7.71 -13.80
CA GLU A 36 10.84 6.81 -13.82
C GLU A 36 10.28 6.87 -12.40
N ASN A 37 9.18 7.61 -12.24
CA ASN A 37 8.51 7.71 -10.97
C ASN A 37 7.95 6.31 -10.69
N ILE A 38 8.42 5.70 -9.62
CA ILE A 38 7.93 4.40 -9.17
C ILE A 38 6.52 4.62 -8.62
N MET A 39 5.56 3.84 -9.12
CA MET A 39 4.18 3.83 -8.64
C MET A 39 3.93 2.57 -7.82
N GLY A 40 3.66 2.76 -6.53
CA GLY A 40 3.29 1.68 -5.61
C GLY A 40 1.83 1.74 -5.16
N ALA A 41 1.38 0.69 -4.49
CA ALA A 41 0.21 0.76 -3.62
C ALA A 41 0.53 0.36 -2.18
N THR A 42 0.04 1.13 -1.21
CA THR A 42 0.28 0.91 0.22
C THR A 42 -0.90 1.35 1.08
N TRP A 43 -0.92 0.98 2.36
CA TRP A 43 -1.90 1.47 3.33
C TRP A 43 -1.60 2.90 3.76
N ALA A 44 -2.63 3.66 4.12
CA ALA A 44 -2.45 5.03 4.61
C ALA A 44 -1.49 5.08 5.81
N GLY A 45 -0.52 5.99 5.79
CA GLY A 45 0.48 6.14 6.84
C GLY A 45 1.77 5.34 6.64
N TYR A 46 1.89 4.57 5.56
CA TYR A 46 3.14 3.88 5.17
C TYR A 46 3.98 4.63 4.13
N ASP A 47 3.50 5.77 3.67
CA ASP A 47 4.16 6.69 2.75
C ASP A 47 4.88 7.85 3.47
N LEU A 48 5.04 7.73 4.80
CA LEU A 48 5.71 8.71 5.63
C LEU A 48 7.22 8.81 5.27
N PRO A 49 7.75 10.01 4.97
CA PRO A 49 9.17 10.20 4.66
C PRO A 49 10.13 9.61 5.69
N GLU A 50 9.73 9.59 6.97
CA GLU A 50 10.48 9.06 8.09
C GLU A 50 10.75 7.55 7.98
N LEU A 51 9.89 6.82 7.25
CA LEU A 51 10.05 5.39 6.99
C LEU A 51 10.97 5.10 5.78
N ALA A 52 11.27 6.12 4.97
CA ALA A 52 11.97 5.97 3.69
C ALA A 52 13.34 6.67 3.64
N GLY A 53 13.93 7.00 4.79
CA GLY A 53 15.18 7.77 4.91
C GLY A 53 16.27 7.37 3.90
N PRO A 54 16.75 6.10 3.89
CA PRO A 54 17.79 5.67 2.95
C PRO A 54 17.40 5.77 1.47
N TYR A 55 16.11 5.65 1.14
CA TYR A 55 15.61 5.81 -0.22
C TYR A 55 15.63 7.29 -0.62
N LEU A 56 15.11 8.16 0.25
CA LEU A 56 15.08 9.60 0.05
C LEU A 56 16.49 10.20 -0.05
N ASP A 57 17.42 9.76 0.79
CA ASP A 57 18.83 10.20 0.74
C ASP A 57 19.48 9.89 -0.63
N LYS A 58 19.07 8.79 -1.27
CA LYS A 58 19.64 8.33 -2.53
C LYS A 58 18.94 8.93 -3.75
N TYR A 59 17.62 9.05 -3.73
CA TYR A 59 16.80 9.39 -4.90
C TYR A 59 16.15 10.78 -4.83
N GLY A 60 16.11 11.40 -3.64
CA GLY A 60 15.62 12.77 -3.43
C GLY A 60 14.11 12.97 -3.54
N VAL A 61 13.34 11.92 -3.82
CA VAL A 61 11.88 11.94 -4.00
C VAL A 61 11.31 10.60 -3.55
N MET A 62 10.08 10.60 -3.02
CA MET A 62 9.35 9.38 -2.68
C MET A 62 8.76 8.71 -3.93
N PRO A 63 8.48 7.40 -3.90
CA PRO A 63 7.56 6.79 -4.85
C PRO A 63 6.19 7.49 -4.81
N GLU A 64 5.46 7.42 -5.91
CA GLU A 64 4.03 7.75 -5.93
C GLU A 64 3.24 6.56 -5.37
N TYR A 65 2.19 6.84 -4.60
CA TYR A 65 1.39 5.80 -3.96
C TYR A 65 -0.09 5.93 -4.27
N ASN A 66 -0.72 4.81 -4.61
CA ASN A 66 -2.15 4.62 -4.48
C ASN A 66 -2.46 3.96 -3.14
N TYR A 67 -3.49 4.44 -2.44
CA TYR A 67 -3.86 3.82 -1.17
C TYR A 67 -4.71 2.58 -1.36
N ILE A 68 -4.37 1.54 -0.62
CA ILE A 68 -5.21 0.36 -0.42
C ILE A 68 -6.26 0.76 0.61
N ALA A 69 -7.54 0.78 0.19
CA ALA A 69 -8.66 0.94 1.13
C ALA A 69 -9.13 -0.41 1.67
N THR A 70 -9.26 -1.39 0.77
CA THR A 70 -9.48 -2.80 1.12
C THR A 70 -8.62 -3.69 0.22
N ASP A 71 -8.33 -4.89 0.69
CA ASP A 71 -7.57 -5.87 -0.09
C ASP A 71 -8.29 -6.27 -1.38
N ASP A 72 -9.62 -6.43 -1.31
CA ASP A 72 -10.46 -6.81 -2.46
C ASP A 72 -10.49 -5.73 -3.55
N GLU A 73 -10.63 -4.46 -3.17
CA GLU A 73 -10.66 -3.37 -4.13
C GLU A 73 -9.34 -3.27 -4.89
N MET A 74 -8.21 -3.32 -4.19
CA MET A 74 -6.89 -3.25 -4.81
C MET A 74 -6.62 -4.47 -5.70
N PHE A 75 -6.96 -5.68 -5.23
CA PHE A 75 -6.84 -6.89 -6.04
C PHE A 75 -7.63 -6.78 -7.34
N LEU A 76 -8.89 -6.33 -7.27
CA LEU A 76 -9.74 -6.16 -8.45
C LEU A 76 -9.21 -5.09 -9.41
N LYS A 77 -8.70 -3.97 -8.90
CA LYS A 77 -8.07 -2.93 -9.74
C LYS A 77 -6.91 -3.52 -10.53
N ILE A 78 -5.98 -4.20 -9.87
CA ILE A 78 -4.79 -4.78 -10.52
C ILE A 78 -5.21 -5.85 -11.54
N ASN A 79 -6.13 -6.74 -11.15
CA ASN A 79 -6.64 -7.79 -12.03
C ASN A 79 -7.36 -7.25 -13.28
N ASN A 80 -7.89 -6.03 -13.22
CA ASN A 80 -8.51 -5.34 -14.36
C ASN A 80 -7.54 -4.43 -15.15
N GLY A 81 -6.23 -4.59 -14.95
CA GLY A 81 -5.20 -3.92 -15.75
C GLY A 81 -4.64 -2.63 -15.14
N PHE A 82 -4.89 -2.37 -13.86
CA PHE A 82 -4.19 -1.32 -13.14
C PHE A 82 -2.75 -1.75 -12.83
N ASN A 83 -1.78 -1.08 -13.45
CA ASN A 83 -0.36 -1.46 -13.32
C ASN A 83 0.33 -0.65 -12.22
N LEU A 84 1.12 -1.35 -11.42
CA LEU A 84 1.93 -0.82 -10.33
C LEU A 84 3.31 -1.47 -10.39
N ASP A 85 4.35 -0.75 -9.96
CA ASP A 85 5.70 -1.30 -9.83
C ASP A 85 5.83 -2.19 -8.60
N PHE A 86 5.08 -1.89 -7.53
CA PHE A 86 4.99 -2.74 -6.34
C PHE A 86 3.66 -2.57 -5.60
N ILE A 87 3.34 -3.56 -4.78
CA ILE A 87 2.20 -3.54 -3.87
C ILE A 87 2.65 -3.94 -2.47
N HIS A 88 1.95 -3.42 -1.47
CA HIS A 88 2.16 -3.74 -0.06
C HIS A 88 0.91 -4.44 0.52
N PRO A 89 0.62 -5.69 0.10
CA PRO A 89 -0.52 -6.45 0.60
C PRO A 89 -0.20 -7.11 1.94
N GLY A 90 -1.24 -7.44 2.70
CA GLY A 90 -1.10 -8.39 3.81
C GLY A 90 -0.64 -9.77 3.31
N SER A 91 0.15 -10.48 4.12
CA SER A 91 0.73 -11.77 3.71
C SER A 91 -0.32 -12.85 3.37
N TYR A 92 -1.53 -12.75 3.94
CA TYR A 92 -2.66 -13.64 3.67
C TYR A 92 -3.19 -13.52 2.22
N MET A 93 -2.91 -12.41 1.52
CA MET A 93 -3.31 -12.22 0.12
C MET A 93 -2.33 -12.82 -0.89
N LEU A 94 -1.13 -13.23 -0.46
CA LEU A 94 -0.04 -13.60 -1.39
C LEU A 94 -0.41 -14.77 -2.29
N GLN A 95 -1.08 -15.79 -1.75
CA GLN A 95 -1.52 -16.94 -2.53
C GLN A 95 -2.50 -16.52 -3.63
N ARG A 96 -3.44 -15.63 -3.31
CA ARG A 96 -4.44 -15.12 -4.26
C ARG A 96 -3.78 -14.34 -5.40
N TYR A 97 -2.80 -13.48 -5.10
CA TYR A 97 -2.04 -12.76 -6.13
C TYR A 97 -1.18 -13.69 -6.99
N TYR A 98 -0.56 -14.70 -6.38
CA TYR A 98 0.22 -15.72 -7.09
C TYR A 98 -0.64 -16.55 -8.04
N ASP A 99 -1.78 -17.07 -7.56
CA ASP A 99 -2.69 -17.90 -8.35
C ASP A 99 -3.30 -17.13 -9.52
N ALA A 100 -3.51 -15.82 -9.35
CA ALA A 100 -3.98 -14.92 -10.41
C ALA A 100 -2.87 -14.49 -11.40
N GLY A 101 -1.61 -14.84 -11.15
CA GLY A 101 -0.47 -14.46 -11.99
C GLY A 101 -0.16 -12.95 -11.98
N LEU A 102 -0.51 -12.26 -10.89
CA LEU A 102 -0.39 -10.80 -10.77
C LEU A 102 0.92 -10.34 -10.11
N ILE A 103 1.73 -11.27 -9.60
CA ILE A 103 3.03 -10.99 -8.97
C ILE A 103 4.14 -11.79 -9.63
N GLN A 104 5.36 -11.28 -9.54
CA GLN A 104 6.55 -11.88 -10.14
C GLN A 104 7.57 -12.30 -9.06
N PRO A 105 8.49 -13.23 -9.39
CA PRO A 105 9.60 -13.57 -8.51
C PRO A 105 10.41 -12.36 -8.06
N VAL A 106 10.81 -12.38 -6.80
CA VAL A 106 11.73 -11.40 -6.22
C VAL A 106 13.14 -11.95 -6.25
N ASP A 107 14.06 -11.21 -6.87
CA ASP A 107 15.49 -11.46 -6.77
C ASP A 107 16.05 -10.90 -5.46
N THR A 108 16.12 -11.78 -4.45
CA THR A 108 16.59 -11.42 -3.10
C THR A 108 18.07 -11.05 -3.07
N SER A 109 18.87 -11.42 -4.07
CA SER A 109 20.29 -11.04 -4.15
C SER A 109 20.50 -9.54 -4.34
N ARG A 110 19.46 -8.83 -4.81
CA ARG A 110 19.45 -7.37 -4.99
C ARG A 110 19.09 -6.62 -3.71
N ILE A 111 18.71 -7.32 -2.64
CA ILE A 111 18.29 -6.76 -1.36
C ILE A 111 19.45 -6.97 -0.37
N SER A 112 20.31 -5.96 -0.20
CA SER A 112 21.54 -6.08 0.58
C SER A 112 21.33 -6.43 2.05
N ASN A 113 20.14 -6.17 2.59
CA ASN A 113 19.75 -6.47 3.97
C ASN A 113 18.84 -7.71 4.08
N TRP A 114 18.65 -8.50 3.02
CA TRP A 114 17.77 -9.67 3.03
C TRP A 114 18.10 -10.64 4.17
N ASP A 115 19.38 -10.95 4.35
CA ASP A 115 19.83 -11.89 5.38
C ASP A 115 19.71 -11.36 6.82
N SER A 116 19.43 -10.06 6.98
CA SER A 116 19.15 -9.45 8.29
C SER A 116 17.72 -9.74 8.76
N LEU A 117 16.83 -10.16 7.85
CA LEU A 117 15.45 -10.52 8.22
C LEU A 117 15.43 -11.82 9.02
N ALA A 118 14.62 -11.82 10.08
CA ALA A 118 14.38 -13.02 10.88
C ALA A 118 13.90 -14.18 9.98
N PRO A 119 14.39 -15.42 10.16
CA PRO A 119 14.04 -16.55 9.30
C PRO A 119 12.53 -16.77 9.15
N ARG A 120 11.75 -16.53 10.22
CA ARG A 120 10.27 -16.63 10.18
C ARG A 120 9.64 -15.61 9.24
N MET A 121 10.23 -14.43 9.10
CA MET A 121 9.72 -13.39 8.20
C MET A 121 10.07 -13.69 6.74
N ARG A 122 11.27 -14.23 6.47
CA ARG A 122 11.64 -14.63 5.10
C ARG A 122 10.80 -15.78 4.54
N ASN A 123 10.40 -16.70 5.43
CA ASN A 123 9.68 -17.92 5.08
C ASN A 123 8.22 -17.88 5.55
N LEU A 124 7.55 -16.74 5.39
CA LEU A 124 6.11 -16.65 5.63
C LEU A 124 5.35 -17.59 4.68
N GLU A 125 4.23 -18.11 5.16
CA GLU A 125 3.33 -18.89 4.31
C GLU A 125 2.90 -18.05 3.10
N GLY A 126 2.86 -18.66 1.92
CA GLY A 126 2.55 -17.98 0.66
C GLY A 126 3.68 -17.13 0.06
N ALA A 127 4.69 -16.74 0.84
CA ALA A 127 5.80 -15.89 0.36
C ALA A 127 6.79 -16.63 -0.55
N VAL A 128 6.87 -17.95 -0.45
CA VAL A 128 7.73 -18.82 -1.27
C VAL A 128 6.89 -19.83 -2.02
N GLN A 129 6.98 -19.83 -3.35
CA GLN A 129 6.22 -20.72 -4.24
C GLN A 129 7.19 -21.53 -5.08
N GLY A 130 7.15 -22.86 -4.97
CA GLY A 130 8.08 -23.74 -5.69
C GLY A 130 9.57 -23.46 -5.41
N GLY A 131 9.90 -22.95 -4.22
CA GLY A 131 11.27 -22.56 -3.84
C GLY A 131 11.71 -21.17 -4.32
N VAL A 132 10.80 -20.39 -4.92
CA VAL A 132 11.06 -19.04 -5.42
C VAL A 132 10.37 -18.01 -4.52
N GLN A 133 11.07 -16.93 -4.18
CA GLN A 133 10.54 -15.83 -3.35
C GLN A 133 9.61 -14.94 -4.18
N TYR A 134 8.45 -14.57 -3.64
CA TYR A 134 7.49 -13.65 -4.26
C TYR A 134 7.14 -12.43 -3.38
N PHE A 135 7.67 -12.37 -2.15
CA PHE A 135 7.34 -11.34 -1.20
C PHE A 135 8.56 -10.84 -0.42
N VAL A 136 8.57 -9.54 -0.11
CA VAL A 136 9.57 -8.92 0.77
C VAL A 136 8.87 -8.40 2.02
N PRO A 137 9.11 -8.99 3.20
CA PRO A 137 8.54 -8.49 4.44
C PRO A 137 9.05 -7.06 4.73
N ALA A 138 8.13 -6.12 4.89
CA ALA A 138 8.43 -4.73 5.20
C ALA A 138 8.10 -4.40 6.67
N GLU A 139 6.94 -4.85 7.12
CA GLU A 139 6.42 -4.66 8.47
C GLU A 139 5.75 -5.95 8.97
N TYR A 140 5.36 -5.97 10.24
CA TYR A 140 4.32 -6.88 10.73
C TYR A 140 3.58 -6.21 11.89
N GLY A 141 2.35 -6.64 12.14
CA GLY A 141 1.54 -6.16 13.25
C GLY A 141 0.48 -7.17 13.67
N ASN A 142 -0.25 -6.82 14.73
CA ASN A 142 -1.43 -7.55 15.16
C ASN A 142 -2.65 -6.65 14.99
N THR A 143 -3.71 -7.21 14.42
CA THR A 143 -5.05 -6.65 14.57
C THR A 143 -5.52 -6.90 16.00
N SER A 144 -6.04 -5.88 16.67
CA SER A 144 -6.43 -5.96 18.08
C SER A 144 -7.58 -4.99 18.37
N LEU A 145 -8.28 -5.25 19.46
CA LEU A 145 -9.35 -4.39 19.95
C LEU A 145 -8.75 -3.15 20.62
N ILE A 146 -9.24 -1.98 20.24
CA ILE A 146 -8.95 -0.73 20.93
C ILE A 146 -10.24 -0.26 21.58
N TYR A 147 -10.18 -0.01 22.88
CA TYR A 147 -11.35 0.39 23.65
C TYR A 147 -11.01 1.44 24.71
N ARG A 148 -12.04 2.14 25.16
CA ARG A 148 -11.98 3.08 26.28
C ARG A 148 -12.14 2.32 27.59
N THR A 149 -11.08 2.25 28.39
CA THR A 149 -11.06 1.46 29.64
C THR A 149 -12.11 1.88 30.67
N ASP A 150 -12.60 3.13 30.60
CA ASP A 150 -13.67 3.66 31.45
C ASP A 150 -15.09 3.35 30.95
N MET A 151 -15.20 2.76 29.76
CA MET A 151 -16.47 2.43 29.09
C MET A 151 -16.67 0.93 28.90
N ILE A 152 -15.76 0.12 29.44
CA ILE A 152 -15.73 -1.34 29.35
C ILE A 152 -15.92 -1.92 30.75
N ASP A 153 -16.71 -2.99 30.82
CA ASP A 153 -16.97 -3.69 32.09
C ASP A 153 -15.69 -4.35 32.62
N ALA A 154 -15.54 -4.36 33.94
CA ALA A 154 -14.33 -4.87 34.60
C ALA A 154 -14.09 -6.36 34.34
N ASP A 155 -15.15 -7.15 34.17
CA ASP A 155 -15.08 -8.58 33.87
C ASP A 155 -14.42 -8.85 32.51
N TYR A 156 -14.71 -8.02 31.49
CA TYR A 156 -14.06 -8.12 30.20
C TYR A 156 -12.55 -7.81 30.28
N LEU A 157 -12.15 -6.88 31.15
CA LEU A 157 -10.73 -6.56 31.33
C LEU A 157 -9.94 -7.74 31.91
N GLU A 158 -10.59 -8.63 32.67
CA GLU A 158 -9.99 -9.85 33.20
C GLU A 158 -9.83 -10.94 32.12
N GLU A 159 -10.80 -11.06 31.20
CA GLU A 159 -10.81 -12.06 30.13
C GLU A 159 -11.09 -11.44 28.75
N ASN A 160 -10.12 -10.66 28.24
CA ASN A 160 -10.25 -9.99 26.93
C ASN A 160 -10.37 -11.01 25.78
N SER A 161 -11.35 -10.79 24.90
CA SER A 161 -11.65 -11.69 23.79
C SER A 161 -12.31 -10.93 22.64
N TRP A 162 -12.13 -11.43 21.42
CA TRP A 162 -12.90 -10.97 20.25
C TRP A 162 -14.41 -11.12 20.42
N SER A 163 -14.90 -11.90 21.39
CA SER A 163 -16.33 -12.06 21.65
C SER A 163 -17.04 -10.78 22.11
N ILE A 164 -16.33 -9.76 22.60
CA ILE A 164 -16.94 -8.45 22.96
C ILE A 164 -17.70 -7.82 21.80
N LEU A 165 -17.23 -8.11 20.60
CA LEU A 165 -17.81 -7.64 19.38
C LEU A 165 -19.24 -8.15 19.16
N TYR A 166 -19.61 -9.27 19.78
CA TYR A 166 -20.92 -9.92 19.71
C TYR A 166 -21.65 -9.90 21.06
N ASP A 167 -21.32 -8.93 21.91
CA ASP A 167 -21.90 -8.80 23.24
C ASP A 167 -22.90 -7.64 23.25
N ASP A 168 -24.17 -7.98 23.50
CA ASP A 168 -25.31 -7.06 23.54
C ASP A 168 -25.10 -5.86 24.48
N ARG A 169 -24.25 -6.01 25.52
CA ARG A 169 -23.91 -4.90 26.41
C ARG A 169 -23.31 -3.73 25.63
N TYR A 170 -22.57 -3.99 24.57
CA TYR A 170 -21.84 -2.99 23.78
C TYR A 170 -22.55 -2.60 22.47
N ALA A 171 -23.77 -3.10 22.23
CA ALA A 171 -24.54 -2.79 21.04
C ALA A 171 -24.67 -1.27 20.79
N GLY A 172 -24.51 -0.86 19.52
CA GLY A 172 -24.53 0.55 19.10
C GLY A 172 -23.33 1.38 19.53
N ARG A 173 -22.31 0.77 20.17
CA ARG A 173 -21.08 1.44 20.63
C ARG A 173 -19.80 0.83 20.04
N LEU A 174 -19.94 -0.03 19.04
CA LEU A 174 -18.85 -0.69 18.34
C LEU A 174 -18.56 -0.01 17.00
N ALA A 175 -17.30 -0.05 16.58
CA ALA A 175 -16.88 0.28 15.22
C ALA A 175 -16.16 -0.94 14.65
N TRP A 176 -16.38 -1.22 13.38
CA TRP A 176 -15.87 -2.43 12.73
C TRP A 176 -14.97 -2.11 11.54
N TYR A 177 -14.15 -3.08 11.15
CA TYR A 177 -13.37 -3.05 9.91
C TYR A 177 -14.28 -3.08 8.68
N ASP A 178 -14.08 -2.16 7.75
CA ASP A 178 -14.70 -2.21 6.42
C ASP A 178 -13.91 -3.16 5.49
N ASP A 179 -13.66 -4.39 5.95
CA ASP A 179 -12.92 -5.42 5.19
C ASP A 179 -13.50 -6.82 5.45
N SER A 180 -13.95 -7.47 4.38
CA SER A 180 -14.64 -8.75 4.47
C SER A 180 -13.73 -9.88 4.96
N GLY A 181 -12.45 -9.88 4.55
CA GLY A 181 -11.50 -10.91 4.94
C GLY A 181 -11.21 -10.87 6.44
N ILE A 182 -10.99 -9.67 6.98
CA ILE A 182 -10.73 -9.47 8.41
C ILE A 182 -11.98 -9.77 9.25
N THR A 183 -13.17 -9.31 8.83
CA THR A 183 -14.42 -9.57 9.58
C THR A 183 -14.70 -11.07 9.71
N VAL A 184 -14.56 -11.81 8.61
CA VAL A 184 -14.72 -13.26 8.53
C VAL A 184 -13.67 -13.98 9.40
N ALA A 185 -12.41 -13.55 9.34
CA ALA A 185 -11.34 -14.12 10.14
C ALA A 185 -11.57 -13.93 11.66
N ILE A 186 -12.04 -12.77 12.10
CA ILE A 186 -12.40 -12.49 13.50
C ILE A 186 -13.56 -13.38 13.96
N ALA A 187 -14.60 -13.55 13.13
CA ALA A 187 -15.70 -14.45 13.45
C ALA A 187 -15.21 -15.90 13.59
N GLY A 188 -14.28 -16.34 12.73
CA GLY A 188 -13.60 -17.63 12.83
C GLY A 188 -12.81 -17.79 14.13
N LEU A 189 -12.10 -16.75 14.59
CA LEU A 189 -11.43 -16.74 15.90
C LEU A 189 -12.43 -16.95 17.04
N VAL A 190 -13.58 -16.26 17.02
CA VAL A 190 -14.61 -16.42 18.06
C VAL A 190 -15.23 -17.82 18.04
N LYS A 191 -15.32 -18.46 16.87
CA LYS A 191 -15.70 -19.89 16.76
C LYS A 191 -14.62 -20.86 17.20
N GLY A 192 -13.38 -20.40 17.42
CA GLY A 192 -12.25 -21.24 17.81
C GLY A 192 -11.63 -22.02 16.66
N TYR A 193 -11.67 -21.49 15.43
CA TYR A 193 -11.02 -22.13 14.29
C TYR A 193 -9.51 -21.87 14.26
N ASP A 194 -8.75 -22.91 13.93
CA ASP A 194 -7.29 -22.85 13.91
C ASP A 194 -6.74 -22.05 12.71
N ASN A 195 -7.30 -22.26 11.51
CA ASN A 195 -6.90 -21.55 10.30
C ASN A 195 -8.01 -20.62 9.81
N ILE A 196 -7.98 -19.38 10.28
CA ILE A 196 -8.96 -18.34 9.96
C ILE A 196 -8.79 -17.75 8.55
N TRP A 197 -7.68 -18.04 7.87
CA TRP A 197 -7.40 -17.56 6.51
C TRP A 197 -7.80 -18.57 5.43
N GLN A 198 -8.05 -19.82 5.82
CA GLN A 198 -8.50 -20.91 4.93
C GLN A 198 -9.62 -21.70 5.60
N MET A 199 -10.80 -21.09 5.67
CA MET A 199 -12.00 -21.76 6.16
C MET A 199 -12.72 -22.53 5.04
N ASP A 200 -13.20 -23.73 5.35
CA ASP A 200 -14.05 -24.50 4.42
C ASP A 200 -15.48 -23.95 4.34
N ALA A 201 -16.29 -24.52 3.44
CA ALA A 201 -17.65 -24.06 3.22
C ALA A 201 -18.57 -24.21 4.45
N GLU A 202 -18.33 -25.22 5.31
CA GLU A 202 -19.11 -25.42 6.53
C GLU A 202 -18.71 -24.39 7.59
N GLN A 203 -17.42 -24.15 7.75
CA GLN A 203 -16.87 -23.13 8.64
C GLN A 203 -17.33 -21.73 8.26
N LEU A 204 -17.27 -21.37 6.97
CA LEU A 204 -17.76 -20.10 6.44
C LEU A 204 -19.27 -19.93 6.70
N LYS A 205 -20.06 -20.97 6.47
CA LYS A 205 -21.50 -20.95 6.75
C LYS A 205 -21.80 -20.81 8.24
N SER A 206 -20.93 -21.32 9.12
CA SER A 206 -21.14 -21.25 10.56
C SER A 206 -20.93 -19.83 11.13
N VAL A 207 -20.06 -19.03 10.50
CA VAL A 207 -19.76 -17.65 10.91
C VAL A 207 -20.72 -16.64 10.31
N GLU A 208 -21.42 -16.98 9.22
CA GLU A 208 -22.38 -16.11 8.53
C GLU A 208 -23.40 -15.42 9.48
N PRO A 209 -24.06 -16.11 10.44
CA PRO A 209 -25.01 -15.46 11.33
C PRO A 209 -24.38 -14.37 12.21
N MET A 210 -23.11 -14.55 12.60
CA MET A 210 -22.37 -13.58 13.40
C MET A 210 -22.09 -12.31 12.59
N LEU A 211 -21.77 -12.47 11.31
CA LEU A 211 -21.53 -11.33 10.41
C LEU A 211 -22.82 -10.56 10.12
N ILE A 212 -23.96 -11.26 10.03
CA ILE A 212 -25.28 -10.64 9.86
C ILE A 212 -25.64 -9.80 11.10
N GLU A 213 -25.41 -10.33 12.30
CA GLU A 213 -25.68 -9.64 13.56
C GLU A 213 -24.94 -8.30 13.65
N GLN A 214 -23.70 -8.22 13.16
CA GLN A 214 -22.91 -6.98 13.19
C GLN A 214 -23.28 -5.94 12.14
N ARG A 215 -24.07 -6.33 11.14
CA ARG A 215 -24.56 -5.42 10.11
C ARG A 215 -25.75 -4.58 10.61
N ASP A 216 -26.58 -5.17 11.45
CA ASP A 216 -27.89 -4.65 11.85
C ASP A 216 -27.83 -3.84 13.16
#